data_AF-A0A534G1V0-F1
#
_entry.id   AF-A0A534G1V0-F1
#
_cell.length_a   1.000
_cell.length_b   1.000
_cell.length_c   1.000
_cell.angle_alpha   90.00
_cell.angle_beta   90.00
_cell.angle_gamma   90.00
#
_symmetry.space_group_name_H-M   'P 1'
#
loop_
_entity.id
_entity.type
_entity.pdbx_description
1 polymer ?
#
loop_
_entity_poly.entity_id
_entity_poly.type
_entity_poly.pdbx_seq_one_letter_code
_entity_poly.pdbx_strand_id
1 'polypeptide(L)' 'ERTENIGARRLHTVMERLLETVSYEAAGESGKPDGNSPVRIDAKYVDDHLGALVKDEDLSRYIL' A
#
# COMPACT_ATOMS: atom_id res chain seq x y z
N GLU A 1 -9.38 -15.49 -15.21
CA GLU A 1 -10.11 -15.95 -14.02
C GLU A 1 -10.24 -14.75 -13.07
N ARG A 2 -11.39 -14.52 -12.43
CA ARG A 2 -11.63 -13.27 -11.67
C ARG A 2 -10.99 -13.36 -10.28
N THR A 3 -10.47 -12.24 -9.78
CA THR A 3 -10.15 -12.03 -8.37
C THR A 3 -11.29 -12.52 -7.48
N GLU A 4 -11.00 -13.39 -6.51
CA GLU A 4 -12.02 -13.93 -5.62
C GLU A 4 -12.54 -12.87 -4.65
N ASN A 5 -13.85 -12.84 -4.43
CA ASN A 5 -14.45 -11.93 -3.45
C ASN A 5 -14.24 -12.50 -2.04
N ILE A 6 -13.17 -12.07 -1.38
CA ILE A 6 -12.84 -12.43 0.01
C ILE A 6 -13.45 -11.45 1.04
N GLY A 7 -14.33 -10.56 0.60
CA GLY A 7 -14.97 -9.55 1.44
C GLY A 7 -13.97 -8.63 2.13
N ALA A 8 -14.23 -8.27 3.38
CA ALA A 8 -13.41 -7.34 4.15
C ALA A 8 -11.96 -7.80 4.40
N ARG A 9 -11.65 -9.10 4.23
CA ARG A 9 -10.28 -9.61 4.40
C ARG A 9 -9.30 -8.98 3.43
N ARG A 10 -9.77 -8.57 2.25
CA ARG A 10 -8.95 -7.89 1.24
C ARG A 10 -8.34 -6.58 1.74
N LEU A 11 -8.97 -5.95 2.73
CA LEU A 11 -8.43 -4.73 3.31
C LEU A 11 -7.09 -4.96 4.00
N HIS A 12 -6.83 -6.16 4.53
CA HIS A 12 -5.54 -6.45 5.19
C HIS A 12 -4.38 -6.39 4.21
N THR A 13 -4.45 -7.15 3.11
CA THR A 13 -3.40 -7.20 2.09
C THR A 13 -3.22 -5.85 1.39
N VAL A 14 -4.33 -5.15 1.12
CA VAL A 14 -4.31 -3.78 0.57
C VAL A 14 -3.59 -2.81 1.50
N MET A 15 -3.91 -2.80 2.79
CA MET A 15 -3.30 -1.88 3.76
C MET A 15 -1.82 -2.19 4.00
N GLU A 16 -1.45 -3.48 4.03
CA GLU A 16 -0.06 -3.91 4.18
C GLU A 16 0.78 -3.40 3.00
N ARG A 17 0.30 -3.58 1.77
CA ARG A 17 0.99 -3.09 0.57
C ARG A 17 1.07 -1.57 0.50
N LEU A 18 0.00 -0.87 0.92
CA LEU A 18 -0.05 0.60 0.93
C LEU A 18 0.98 1.22 1.89
N LEU A 19 1.26 0.54 3.01
CA LEU A 19 2.10 1.03 4.09
C LEU A 19 3.53 0.48 4.08
N GLU A 20 3.85 -0.46 3.19
CA GLU A 20 5.16 -1.12 3.12
C GLU A 20 6.32 -0.13 3.04
N THR A 21 6.27 0.80 2.08
CA THR A 21 7.30 1.83 1.89
C THR A 21 7.46 2.71 3.13
N VAL A 22 6.34 3.15 3.72
CA VAL A 22 6.35 3.99 4.92
C VAL A 22 6.96 3.23 6.10
N SER A 23 6.64 1.95 6.25
CA SER A 23 7.16 1.10 7.32
C SER A 23 8.68 0.92 7.18
N TYR A 24 9.17 0.71 5.95
CA TYR A 24 10.60 0.58 5.66
C TYR A 24 11.36 1.89 5.90
N GLU A 25 10.85 3.01 5.37
CA GLU A 25 11.46 4.33 5.52
C GLU A 25 11.44 4.83 6.97
N ALA A 26 10.38 4.51 7.72
CA ALA A 26 10.28 4.83 9.14
C ALA A 26 11.33 4.08 9.99
N ALA A 27 11.83 2.94 9.53
CA ALA A 27 12.86 2.15 10.23
C ALA A 27 14.30 2.57 9.92
N GLY A 28 14.54 3.36 8.86
CA GLY A 28 15.86 3.82 8.47
C GLY A 28 16.37 5.03 9.29
N GLU A 29 17.68 5.32 9.22
CA GLU A 29 18.33 6.47 9.88
C GLU A 29 17.78 7.85 9.42
N SER A 30 16.92 7.85 8.39
CA SER A 30 16.24 9.01 7.81
C SER A 30 14.82 9.21 8.35
N GLY A 31 14.51 8.70 9.55
CA GLY A 31 13.22 8.83 10.24
C GLY A 31 12.73 10.27 10.33
N LYS A 32 12.13 10.75 9.25
CA LYS A 32 11.67 12.11 8.92
C LYS A 32 12.80 13.15 8.76
N PRO A 33 12.68 14.09 7.78
CA PRO A 33 13.53 15.28 7.69
C PRO A 33 13.55 16.14 8.96
N ASP A 34 12.53 16.02 9.81
CA ASP A 34 12.46 16.56 11.15
C ASP A 34 11.49 15.64 11.91
N GLY A 35 11.87 15.11 13.07
CA GLY A 35 11.25 13.97 13.78
C GLY A 35 9.75 14.04 14.16
N ASN A 36 8.94 14.91 13.55
CA ASN A 36 7.53 15.08 13.88
C ASN A 36 6.57 15.30 12.68
N SER A 37 7.04 15.35 11.43
CA SER A 37 6.15 15.56 10.27
C SER A 37 5.22 14.35 10.02
N PRO A 38 3.88 14.51 9.98
CA PRO A 38 2.96 13.40 9.74
C PRO A 38 3.04 12.91 8.28
N VAL A 39 2.97 11.59 8.08
CA VAL A 39 2.82 10.99 6.74
C VAL A 39 1.39 11.25 6.27
N ARG A 40 1.22 11.93 5.13
CA ARG A 40 -0.09 12.21 4.54
C ARG A 40 -0.40 11.16 3.48
N ILE A 41 -1.39 10.32 3.77
CA ILE A 41 -1.95 9.36 2.82
C ILE A 41 -3.17 10.02 2.16
N ASP A 42 -2.99 10.53 0.94
CA ASP A 42 -4.07 11.08 0.13
C ASP A 42 -4.42 10.15 -1.05
N ALA A 43 -5.41 10.52 -1.84
CA ALA A 43 -5.84 9.72 -2.98
C ALA A 43 -4.71 9.50 -4.00
N LYS A 44 -3.86 10.51 -4.21
CA LYS A 44 -2.70 10.40 -5.10
C LYS A 44 -1.71 9.36 -4.57
N TYR A 45 -1.41 9.39 -3.27
CA TYR A 45 -0.57 8.39 -2.63
C TYR A 45 -1.12 6.98 -2.82
N VAL A 46 -2.43 6.79 -2.64
CA VAL A 46 -3.10 5.49 -2.84
C VAL A 46 -2.98 5.02 -4.30
N ASP A 47 -3.24 5.90 -5.27
CA ASP A 47 -3.13 5.57 -6.69
C ASP A 47 -1.70 5.26 -7.12
N ASP A 48 -0.71 5.99 -6.59
CA ASP A 48 0.70 5.77 -6.89
C ASP A 48 1.18 4.38 -6.39
N HIS A 49 0.64 3.89 -5.26
CA HIS A 49 1.06 2.63 -4.64
C HIS A 49 0.23 1.41 -5.08
N LEU A 50 -1.06 1.59 -5.39
CA LEU A 50 -1.97 0.49 -5.74
C LEU A 50 -2.43 0.52 -7.20
N GLY A 51 -2.32 1.66 -7.90
CA GLY A 51 -2.91 1.86 -9.22
C GLY A 51 -2.30 0.98 -10.32
N ALA A 52 -1.02 0.62 -10.21
CA ALA A 52 -0.40 -0.34 -11.12
C ALA A 52 -0.81 -1.79 -10.80
N LEU A 53 -0.98 -2.12 -9.52
CA LEU A 53 -1.35 -3.45 -9.06
C LEU A 53 -2.79 -3.82 -9.42
N VAL A 54 -3.71 -2.86 -9.28
CA VAL A 54 -5.14 -3.08 -9.57
C VAL A 54 -5.42 -3.21 -11.06
N LYS A 55 -4.55 -2.67 -11.92
CA LYS A 55 -4.67 -2.79 -13.39
C LYS A 55 -4.25 -4.17 -13.92
N ASP A 56 -3.54 -4.94 -13.12
CA ASP A 56 -3.07 -6.27 -13.47
C ASP A 56 -3.83 -7.31 -12.63
N GLU A 57 -4.74 -8.04 -13.29
CA GLU A 57 -5.57 -9.07 -12.64
C GLU A 57 -4.72 -10.21 -12.06
N ASP A 58 -3.56 -10.50 -12.66
CA ASP A 58 -2.68 -11.58 -12.21
C ASP A 58 -1.88 -11.11 -10.98
N LEU A 59 -1.29 -9.91 -11.00
CA LEU A 59 -0.65 -9.33 -9.81
C LEU A 59 -1.66 -9.16 -8.67
N SER A 60 -2.86 -8.68 -8.96
CA SER A 60 -3.93 -8.55 -7.97
C SER A 60 -4.30 -9.89 -7.34
N ARG A 61 -4.23 -11.02 -8.06
CA ARG A 61 -4.56 -12.33 -7.50
C ARG A 61 -3.47 -12.89 -6.57
N TYR A 62 -2.21 -12.60 -6.87
CA TYR A 62 -1.08 -13.09 -6.08
C TYR A 62 -0.69 -12.19 -4.92
N ILE A 63 -1.01 -10.90 -4.99
CA ILE A 63 -0.59 -9.89 -4.01
C ILE A 63 -1.77 -9.34 -3.19
N LEU A 64 -3.00 -9.33 -3.71
CA LEU A 64 -4.17 -8.65 -3.10
C LEU A 64 -5.40 -9.51 -2.84
#